data_AF-A0A929WVK6-F1
#
_entry.id   AF-A0A929WVK6-F1
#
_cell.length_a   1.000
_cell.length_b   1.000
_cell.length_c   1.000
_cell.angle_alpha   90.00
_cell.angle_beta   90.00
_cell.angle_gamma   90.00
#
_symmetry.space_group_name_H-M   'P 1'
#
loop_
_entity.id
_entity.type
_entity.pdbx_description
1 polymer ?
#
loop_
_entity_poly.entity_id
_entity_poly.type
_entity_poly.pdbx_seq_one_letter_code
_entity_poly.pdbx_strand_id
1 'polypeptide(L)'
;MSLVKTTDATEEDLVVLRDQLGRVPRGVVGIAARCVCGRPTVVVTAPRLPDGTPFPTTFYLTHPAAVKGASTLEAEHVMDTMNELLAADEELRAAYARAH
;
A
#
# COMPACT_ATOMS: atom_id res chain seq x y z
N MET A 1 -6.79 6.18 17.61
CA MET A 1 -7.35 6.84 16.42
C MET A 1 -6.86 6.05 15.20
N SER A 2 -7.68 5.15 14.63
CA SER A 2 -7.25 4.39 13.44
C SER A 2 -7.21 5.36 12.25
N LEU A 3 -6.01 5.64 11.73
CA LEU A 3 -5.79 6.55 10.60
C LEU A 3 -6.17 5.94 9.25
N VAL A 4 -6.60 4.67 9.22
CA VAL A 4 -7.04 4.00 7.99
C VAL A 4 -8.49 3.54 8.18
N LYS A 5 -9.42 4.19 7.47
CA LYS A 5 -10.75 3.63 7.25
C LYS A 5 -10.61 2.47 6.29
N THR A 6 -10.52 1.26 6.83
CA THR A 6 -10.57 0.03 6.05
C THR A 6 -12.02 -0.39 5.84
N THR A 7 -12.34 -0.93 4.66
CA THR A 7 -13.59 -1.67 4.46
C THR A 7 -13.34 -3.17 4.58
N ASP A 8 -14.35 -3.93 4.96
CA ASP A 8 -14.28 -5.39 4.87
C ASP A 8 -14.03 -5.82 3.41
N ALA A 9 -13.30 -6.91 3.23
CA ALA A 9 -13.06 -7.50 1.92
C ALA A 9 -14.25 -8.39 1.53
N THR A 10 -14.85 -8.13 0.37
CA THR A 10 -15.94 -8.95 -0.16
C THR A 10 -15.41 -10.15 -0.94
N GLU A 11 -16.28 -11.12 -1.27
CA GLU A 11 -15.90 -12.23 -2.16
C GLU A 11 -15.48 -11.74 -3.55
N GLU A 12 -16.15 -10.70 -4.07
CA GLU A 12 -15.78 -10.06 -5.33
C GLU A 12 -14.38 -9.45 -5.26
N ASP A 13 -14.05 -8.79 -4.15
CA ASP A 13 -12.69 -8.26 -3.94
C ASP A 13 -11.66 -9.40 -3.99
N LEU A 14 -11.92 -10.55 -3.38
CA LEU A 14 -11.00 -11.69 -3.40
C LEU A 14 -10.79 -12.26 -4.81
N VAL A 15 -11.82 -12.25 -5.65
CA VAL A 15 -11.71 -12.64 -7.06
C VAL A 15 -10.84 -11.65 -7.83
N VAL A 16 -11.08 -10.35 -7.67
CA VAL A 16 -10.29 -9.29 -8.30
C VAL A 16 -8.83 -9.34 -7.82
N LEU A 17 -8.59 -9.57 -6.54
CA LEU A 17 -7.25 -9.67 -5.98
C LEU A 17 -6.47 -10.86 -6.55
N ARG A 18 -7.15 -11.99 -6.78
CA ARG A 18 -6.52 -13.14 -7.44
C ARG A 18 -6.04 -12.80 -8.85
N ASP A 19 -6.86 -12.08 -9.61
CA ASP A 19 -6.50 -11.58 -10.95
C ASP A 19 -5.33 -10.59 -10.89
N GLN A 20 -5.40 -9.59 -10.01
CA GLN A 20 -4.37 -8.58 -9.84
C GLN A 20 -3.01 -9.16 -9.41
N LEU A 21 -3.01 -10.16 -8.53
CA LEU A 21 -1.80 -10.75 -7.97
C LEU A 21 -1.26 -11.96 -8.75
N GLY A 22 -2.06 -12.53 -9.65
CA GLY A 22 -1.75 -13.80 -10.32
C GLY A 22 -1.67 -15.02 -9.39
N ARG A 23 -2.18 -14.90 -8.16
CA ARG A 23 -2.16 -15.95 -7.12
C ARG A 23 -3.30 -15.75 -6.12
N VAL A 24 -3.63 -16.79 -5.36
CA VAL A 24 -4.63 -16.69 -4.29
C VAL A 24 -4.14 -15.71 -3.21
N PRO A 25 -4.91 -14.66 -2.86
CA PRO A 25 -4.53 -13.74 -1.81
C PRO A 25 -4.55 -14.43 -0.45
N ARG A 26 -3.56 -14.13 0.42
CA ARG A 26 -3.42 -14.74 1.75
C ARG A 26 -3.60 -13.71 2.84
N GLY A 27 -4.33 -14.09 3.88
CA GLY A 27 -4.46 -13.29 5.11
C GLY A 27 -5.14 -11.94 4.91
N VAL A 28 -5.93 -11.74 3.85
CA VAL A 28 -6.63 -10.47 3.62
C VAL A 28 -7.70 -10.29 4.71
N VAL A 29 -7.64 -9.16 5.41
CA VAL A 29 -8.58 -8.78 6.47
C VAL A 29 -9.39 -7.53 6.12
N GLY A 30 -9.04 -6.83 5.03
CA GLY A 30 -9.79 -5.67 4.57
C GLY A 30 -9.14 -4.98 3.38
N ILE A 31 -9.80 -3.93 2.89
CA ILE A 31 -9.33 -3.06 1.82
C ILE A 31 -9.06 -1.67 2.42
N ALA A 32 -7.81 -1.20 2.34
CA ALA A 32 -7.39 0.11 2.85
C ALA A 32 -7.59 1.24 1.84
N ALA A 33 -7.56 0.92 0.54
CA ALA A 33 -7.79 1.90 -0.51
C ALA A 33 -8.39 1.24 -1.75
N ARG A 34 -9.27 1.97 -2.43
CA ARG A 34 -9.88 1.58 -3.70
C ARG A 34 -9.50 2.55 -4.81
N CYS A 35 -9.36 2.03 -6.02
CA CYS A 35 -9.16 2.82 -7.22
C CYS A 35 -10.47 3.53 -7.59
N VAL A 36 -10.39 4.59 -8.38
CA VAL A 36 -11.58 5.26 -8.97
C VAL A 36 -12.44 4.30 -9.81
N CYS A 37 -11.87 3.19 -10.30
CA CYS A 37 -12.61 2.12 -10.98
C CYS A 37 -13.30 1.13 -10.02
N GLY A 38 -13.24 1.35 -8.70
CA GLY A 38 -13.85 0.52 -7.66
C GLY A 38 -13.00 -0.68 -7.20
N ARG A 39 -12.02 -1.10 -8.00
CA ARG A 39 -11.14 -2.24 -7.67
C ARG A 39 -10.25 -1.95 -6.46
N PRO A 40 -9.91 -2.97 -5.65
CA PRO A 40 -8.92 -2.84 -4.58
C PRO A 40 -7.59 -2.29 -5.10
N THR A 41 -7.06 -1.27 -4.40
CA THR A 41 -5.71 -0.73 -4.63
C THR A 41 -4.74 -1.22 -3.60
N VAL A 42 -5.12 -1.13 -2.32
CA VAL A 42 -4.31 -1.59 -1.19
C VAL A 42 -5.14 -2.52 -0.33
N VAL A 43 -4.63 -3.71 -0.08
CA VAL A 43 -5.22 -4.65 0.89
C VAL A 43 -4.59 -4.47 2.26
N VAL A 44 -5.36 -4.81 3.29
CA VAL A 44 -4.87 -5.02 4.64
C VAL A 44 -4.78 -6.51 4.88
N THR A 45 -3.64 -6.94 5.41
CA THR A 45 -3.36 -8.33 5.70
C THR A 45 -3.07 -8.55 7.18
N ALA A 46 -3.49 -9.70 7.69
CA ALA A 46 -3.19 -10.13 9.05
C ALA A 46 -1.67 -10.29 9.22
N PRO A 47 -1.11 -9.91 10.38
CA PRO A 47 0.34 -10.02 10.64
C PRO A 47 0.83 -11.47 10.76
N ARG A 48 -0.10 -12.44 10.80
CA ARG A 48 0.16 -13.88 10.83
C ARG A 48 -0.89 -14.62 10.01
N LEU A 49 -0.48 -15.69 9.35
CA LEU A 49 -1.37 -16.61 8.65
C LEU A 49 -2.06 -17.56 9.64
N PRO A 50 -3.12 -18.30 9.22
CA PRO A 50 -3.84 -19.22 10.11
C PRO A 50 -2.97 -20.32 10.74
N ASP A 51 -1.88 -20.70 10.08
CA ASP A 51 -0.88 -21.67 10.57
C ASP A 51 0.14 -21.04 11.55
N GLY A 52 0.02 -19.75 11.86
CA GLY A 52 0.93 -19.01 12.73
C GLY A 52 2.15 -18.41 12.01
N THR A 53 2.34 -18.71 10.72
CA THR A 53 3.45 -18.19 9.92
C THR A 53 3.43 -16.65 9.93
N PRO A 54 4.55 -15.98 10.25
CA PRO A 54 4.63 -14.51 10.21
C PRO A 54 4.35 -13.97 8.81
N PHE A 55 3.56 -12.90 8.74
CA PHE A 55 3.30 -12.17 7.50
C PHE A 55 3.50 -10.67 7.77
N PRO A 56 4.73 -10.14 7.63
CA PRO A 56 5.10 -8.84 8.19
C PRO A 56 4.45 -7.65 7.47
N THR A 57 4.01 -7.86 6.23
CA THR A 57 3.37 -6.81 5.43
C THR A 57 1.92 -6.65 5.89
N THR A 58 1.57 -5.49 6.47
CA THR A 58 0.18 -5.16 6.85
C THR A 58 -0.58 -4.52 5.70
N PHE A 59 0.08 -3.68 4.89
CA PHE A 59 -0.51 -3.03 3.72
C PHE A 59 0.21 -3.48 2.47
N TYR A 60 -0.54 -3.96 1.48
CA TYR A 60 0.03 -4.46 0.24
C TYR A 60 -0.67 -3.85 -0.97
N LEU A 61 0.11 -3.20 -1.85
CA LEU A 61 -0.37 -2.60 -3.08
C LEU A 61 -0.59 -3.68 -4.13
N THR A 62 -1.83 -3.80 -4.64
CA THR A 62 -2.21 -4.89 -5.55
C THR A 62 -2.63 -4.40 -6.93
N HIS A 63 -3.12 -3.17 -7.07
CA HIS A 63 -3.66 -2.71 -8.35
C HIS A 63 -2.56 -2.54 -9.42
N PRO A 64 -2.64 -3.22 -10.58
CA PRO A 64 -1.55 -3.26 -11.56
C PRO A 64 -1.07 -1.89 -12.05
N ALA A 65 -1.99 -0.96 -12.30
CA ALA A 65 -1.62 0.40 -12.73
C ALA A 65 -0.92 1.19 -11.62
N ALA A 66 -1.29 0.98 -10.35
CA ALA A 66 -0.67 1.66 -9.23
C ALA A 66 0.71 1.08 -8.94
N VAL A 67 0.86 -0.26 -9.03
CA VAL A 67 2.16 -0.94 -8.98
C VAL A 67 3.08 -0.42 -10.08
N LYS A 68 2.59 -0.35 -11.32
CA LYS A 68 3.36 0.22 -12.44
C LYS A 68 3.79 1.66 -12.17
N GLY A 69 2.87 2.51 -11.67
CA GLY A 69 3.18 3.89 -11.32
C GLY A 69 4.26 4.00 -10.24
N ALA A 70 4.16 3.20 -9.18
CA ALA A 70 5.18 3.13 -8.14
C ALA A 70 6.55 2.69 -8.71
N SER A 71 6.57 1.66 -9.57
CA SER A 71 7.80 1.22 -10.24
C SER A 71 8.40 2.28 -11.16
N THR A 72 7.58 3.12 -11.80
CA THR A 72 8.08 4.27 -12.58
C THR A 72 8.76 5.29 -11.67
N LEU A 73 8.12 5.68 -10.57
CA LEU A 73 8.73 6.63 -9.60
C LEU A 73 10.03 6.09 -9.01
N GLU A 74 10.10 4.79 -8.75
CA GLU A 74 11.32 4.11 -8.29
C GLU A 74 12.42 4.15 -9.36
N ALA A 75 12.10 3.80 -10.61
CA ALA A 75 13.05 3.84 -11.72
C ALA A 75 13.57 5.27 -12.02
N GLU A 76 12.73 6.28 -11.79
CA GLU A 76 13.08 7.69 -11.94
C GLU A 76 13.86 8.27 -10.74
N HIS A 77 14.19 7.45 -9.72
CA HIS A 77 14.93 7.87 -8.54
C HIS A 77 14.29 9.05 -7.80
N VAL A 78 12.95 9.13 -7.82
CA VAL A 78 12.21 10.27 -7.23
C VAL A 78 12.52 10.44 -5.74
N MET A 79 12.79 9.36 -5.02
CA MET A 79 13.20 9.44 -3.60
C MET A 79 14.51 10.19 -3.39
N ASP A 80 15.46 10.11 -4.31
CA ASP A 80 16.72 10.85 -4.21
C ASP A 80 16.45 12.35 -4.35
N THR A 81 15.63 12.74 -5.32
CA THR A 81 15.16 14.13 -5.46
C THR A 81 14.43 14.63 -4.21
N MET A 82 13.57 13.80 -3.61
CA MET A 82 12.85 14.17 -2.38
C MET A 82 13.82 14.33 -1.19
N ASN A 83 14.84 13.48 -1.08
CA ASN A 83 15.87 13.60 -0.05
C ASN A 83 16.73 14.85 -0.24
N GLU A 84 17.10 15.18 -1.48
CA GLU A 84 17.82 16.42 -1.80
C GLU A 84 17.00 17.66 -1.42
N LEU A 85 15.71 17.67 -1.76
CA LEU A 85 14.80 18.75 -1.36
C LEU A 85 14.72 18.88 0.17
N LEU A 86 14.58 17.76 0.88
CA LEU A 86 14.53 17.74 2.34
C LEU A 86 15.84 18.22 3.00
N ALA A 87 16.98 17.94 2.37
CA ALA A 87 18.28 18.40 2.85
C ALA A 87 18.49 19.91 2.62
N ALA A 88 17.98 20.44 1.50
CA ALA A 88 18.17 21.83 1.09
C ALA A 88 17.19 22.81 1.75
N ASP A 89 16.00 22.37 2.14
CA ASP A 89 14.93 23.22 2.68
C ASP A 89 14.68 22.99 4.18
N GLU A 90 15.03 23.97 5.01
CA GLU A 90 14.83 23.93 6.47
C GLU A 90 13.34 23.91 6.85
N GLU A 91 12.49 24.64 6.14
CA GLU A 91 11.06 24.69 6.45
C GLU A 91 10.40 23.35 6.15
N LEU A 92 10.72 22.76 5.00
CA LEU A 92 10.26 21.43 4.61
C LEU A 92 10.74 20.36 5.60
N ARG A 93 12.03 20.40 5.98
CA ARG A 93 12.59 19.49 6.98
C ARG A 93 11.93 19.62 8.35
N ALA A 94 11.68 20.84 8.80
CA ALA A 94 10.98 21.08 10.07
C ALA A 94 9.53 20.59 10.01
N ALA A 95 8.84 20.75 8.87
CA ALA A 95 7.49 20.23 8.68
C ALA A 95 7.46 18.70 8.69
N TYR A 96 8.40 18.06 7.98
CA TYR A 96 8.55 16.61 7.96
C TYR A 96 8.81 16.03 9.36
N ALA A 97 9.70 16.64 10.14
CA ALA A 97 10.01 16.20 11.50
C ALA A 97 8.83 16.33 12.47
N ARG A 98 7.88 17.25 12.24
CA ARG A 98 6.66 17.37 13.06
C ARG A 98 5.57 16.35 12.71
N ALA A 99 5.66 15.74 11.52
CA ALA A 99 4.65 14.79 11.04
C ALA A 99 4.87 13.35 11.53
N HIS A 100 6.03 13.06 12.15
CA HIS A 100 6.42 11.78 12.75
C HIS A 100 6.57 11.89 14.26
#